data_AF-A0A674I2M5-F1
#
_entry.id   AF-A0A674I2M5-F1
#
_cell.length_a   1.000
_cell.length_b   1.000
_cell.length_c   1.000
_cell.angle_alpha   90.00
_cell.angle_beta   90.00
_cell.angle_gamma   90.00
#
_symmetry.space_group_name_H-M   'P 1'
#
loop_
_entity.id
_entity.type
_entity.pdbx_description
1 polymer ?
#
loop_
_entity_poly.entity_id
_entity_poly.type
_entity_poly.pdbx_seq_one_letter_code
_entity_poly.pdbx_strand_id
1 'polypeptide(L)'
;MRGRLTYDQINGVVQDLNKAVVSKYKILHQPMKSMSSAVRNLYHRFLEEETKDTKGEFFIVEADIKEFTQLKVDKRFHSILNILRHCQRVREVRGARLVRYVIC
;
A
#
# COMPACT_ATOMS: atom_id res chain seq x y z
N MET A 1 -14.90 13.84 -6.32
CA MET A 1 -13.45 13.59 -6.21
C MET A 1 -12.81 14.49 -5.16
N ARG A 2 -12.72 15.82 -5.25
CA ARG A 2 -12.19 16.59 -4.09
C ARG A 2 -13.21 16.86 -2.97
N GLY A 3 -14.43 17.32 -3.30
CA GLY A 3 -15.42 17.66 -2.26
C GLY A 3 -14.86 18.67 -1.25
N ARG A 4 -15.01 18.40 0.05
CA ARG A 4 -14.43 19.20 1.16
C ARG A 4 -13.00 18.80 1.55
N LEU A 5 -12.36 17.90 0.80
CA LEU A 5 -11.00 17.47 1.09
C LEU A 5 -10.01 18.59 0.77
N THR A 6 -9.11 18.87 1.71
CA THR A 6 -8.03 19.84 1.51
C THR A 6 -6.81 19.18 0.86
N TYR A 7 -5.90 19.98 0.31
CA TYR A 7 -4.63 19.48 -0.22
C TYR A 7 -3.83 18.75 0.86
N ASP A 8 -3.75 19.28 2.08
CA ASP A 8 -3.02 18.65 3.18
C ASP A 8 -3.59 17.28 3.54
N GLN A 9 -4.91 17.14 3.51
CA GLN A 9 -5.56 15.85 3.77
C GLN A 9 -5.26 14.81 2.70
N ILE A 10 -5.16 15.22 1.43
CA ILE A 10 -4.80 14.33 0.32
C ILE A 10 -3.31 13.97 0.41
N ASN A 11 -2.46 14.97 0.60
CA ASN A 11 -1.01 14.80 0.71
C ASN A 11 -0.61 13.96 1.92
N GLY A 12 -1.31 14.09 3.05
CA GLY A 12 -1.12 13.22 4.21
C GLY A 12 -1.34 11.74 3.89
N VAL A 13 -2.40 11.41 3.13
CA VAL A 13 -2.62 10.03 2.67
C VAL A 13 -1.53 9.57 1.71
N VAL A 14 -1.06 10.43 0.81
CA VAL A 14 0.06 10.09 -0.09
C VAL A 14 1.33 9.78 0.71
N GLN A 15 1.63 10.56 1.75
CA GLN A 15 2.76 10.31 2.63
C GLN A 15 2.64 8.97 3.38
N ASP A 16 1.46 8.64 3.90
CA ASP A 16 1.21 7.37 4.56
C ASP A 16 1.34 6.18 3.59
N LEU A 17 0.78 6.28 2.38
CA LEU A 17 0.94 5.25 1.35
C LEU A 17 2.42 5.04 0.98
N ASN A 18 3.17 6.13 0.77
CA ASN A 18 4.61 6.07 0.50
C ASN A 18 5.38 5.41 1.66
N LYS A 19 5.02 5.73 2.91
CA LYS A 19 5.63 5.11 4.10
C LYS A 19 5.37 3.60 4.15
N ALA A 20 4.14 3.16 3.84
CA ALA A 20 3.80 1.74 3.80
C ALA A 20 4.59 1.02 2.69
N VAL A 21 4.68 1.61 1.49
CA VAL A 21 5.46 1.08 0.37
C VAL A 21 6.93 0.96 0.75
N VAL A 22 7.56 2.03 1.24
CA VAL A 22 8.97 2.02 1.63
C VAL A 22 9.23 0.96 2.71
N SER A 23 8.35 0.85 3.71
CA SER A 23 8.49 -0.16 4.78
C SER A 23 8.42 -1.59 4.24
N LYS A 24 7.42 -1.90 3.41
CA LYS A 24 7.25 -3.21 2.78
C LYS A 24 8.46 -3.60 1.93
N TYR A 25 8.88 -2.72 1.02
CA TYR A 25 9.96 -3.06 0.08
C TYR A 25 11.35 -3.01 0.73
N LYS A 26 11.53 -2.27 1.84
CA LYS A 26 12.72 -2.39 2.68
C LYS A 26 12.85 -3.79 3.28
N ILE A 27 11.74 -4.38 3.74
CA ILE A 27 11.72 -5.77 4.22
C ILE A 27 11.99 -6.75 3.08
N LEU A 28 11.34 -6.59 1.91
CA LEU A 28 11.55 -7.48 0.76
C LEU A 28 13.01 -7.52 0.28
N HIS A 29 13.73 -6.40 0.38
CA HIS A 29 15.14 -6.30 0.00
C HIS A 29 16.12 -6.61 1.14
N GLN A 30 15.63 -6.84 2.37
CA GLN A 30 16.49 -7.18 3.50
C GLN A 30 17.04 -8.61 3.35
N PRO A 31 18.30 -8.88 3.72
CA PRO A 31 18.81 -10.25 3.76
C PRO A 31 18.02 -11.11 4.77
N MET A 32 17.49 -12.26 4.34
CA MET A 32 16.68 -13.16 5.21
C MET A 32 17.37 -13.58 6.51
N LYS A 33 18.71 -13.68 6.50
CA LYS A 33 19.53 -14.02 7.68
C LYS A 33 19.49 -12.95 8.79
N SER A 34 19.15 -11.70 8.46
CA SER A 34 19.07 -10.61 9.43
C SER A 34 17.63 -10.31 9.91
N MET A 35 16.64 -11.07 9.42
CA MET A 35 15.24 -10.87 9.79
C MET A 35 14.90 -11.57 11.11
N SER A 36 14.13 -10.88 11.96
CA SER A 36 13.43 -11.51 13.08
C SER A 36 12.29 -12.42 12.60
N SER A 37 11.74 -13.25 13.49
CA SER A 37 10.59 -14.10 13.17
C SER A 37 9.38 -13.30 12.68
N ALA A 38 9.07 -12.17 13.33
CA ALA A 38 7.97 -11.30 12.94
C ALA A 38 8.17 -10.70 11.53
N VAL A 39 9.39 -10.21 11.23
CA VAL A 39 9.73 -9.67 9.90
C VAL A 39 9.69 -10.77 8.84
N ARG A 40 10.09 -12.00 9.17
CA ARG A 40 10.02 -13.14 8.26
C ARG A 40 8.57 -13.53 7.95
N ASN A 41 7.66 -13.46 8.92
CA ASN A 41 6.23 -13.68 8.67
C ASN A 41 5.65 -12.63 7.70
N LEU A 42 6.02 -11.36 7.86
CA LEU A 42 5.64 -10.29 6.92
C LEU A 42 6.22 -10.56 5.52
N TYR A 43 7.49 -10.95 5.44
CA TYR A 43 8.14 -11.30 4.18
C TYR A 43 7.39 -12.41 3.43
N HIS A 44 7.03 -13.50 4.12
CA HIS A 44 6.24 -14.58 3.51
C HIS A 44 4.87 -14.11 3.04
N ARG A 45 4.15 -13.33 3.86
CA ARG A 45 2.87 -12.73 3.46
C ARG A 45 3.02 -11.89 2.19
N PHE A 46 4.05 -11.04 2.09
CA PHE A 46 4.28 -10.22 0.89
C PHE A 46 4.47 -11.05 -0.38
N LEU A 47 5.17 -12.19 -0.28
CA LEU A 47 5.35 -13.11 -1.40
C LEU A 47 4.05 -13.81 -1.80
N GLU A 48 3.21 -14.21 -0.83
CA GLU A 48 1.90 -14.81 -1.10
C GLU A 48 0.91 -13.83 -1.74
N GLU A 49 1.07 -12.53 -1.45
CA GLU A 49 0.27 -11.48 -2.02
C GLU A 49 0.67 -11.14 -3.47
N GLU A 50 1.79 -11.64 -4.00
CA GLU A 50 2.17 -11.37 -5.40
C GLU A 50 1.25 -12.06 -6.41
N THR A 51 1.10 -11.43 -7.58
CA THR A 51 0.36 -11.96 -8.72
C THR A 51 1.09 -11.65 -10.02
N LYS A 52 0.65 -12.27 -11.12
CA LYS A 52 1.18 -11.95 -12.46
C LYS A 52 1.01 -10.46 -12.81
N ASP A 53 -0.06 -9.84 -12.31
CA ASP A 53 -0.42 -8.44 -12.59
C ASP A 53 0.30 -7.41 -11.70
N THR A 54 1.08 -7.88 -10.71
CA THR A 54 1.90 -7.04 -9.82
C THR A 54 3.40 -7.27 -9.98
N LYS A 55 3.79 -8.16 -10.90
CA LYS A 55 5.20 -8.45 -11.15
C LYS A 55 5.94 -7.20 -11.62
N GLY A 56 6.96 -6.80 -10.87
CA GLY A 56 7.77 -5.63 -11.17
C GLY A 56 7.15 -4.29 -10.75
N GLU A 57 6.00 -4.32 -10.07
CA GLU A 57 5.26 -3.15 -9.64
C GLU A 57 5.38 -2.95 -8.13
N PHE A 58 5.29 -1.69 -7.69
CA PHE A 58 5.21 -1.37 -6.27
C PHE A 58 3.75 -1.37 -5.81
N PHE A 59 3.38 -2.22 -4.87
CA PHE A 59 2.01 -2.25 -4.34
C PHE A 59 1.95 -2.53 -2.85
N ILE A 60 0.84 -2.08 -2.26
CA ILE A 60 0.48 -2.36 -0.87
C ILE A 60 -0.96 -2.83 -0.77
N VAL A 61 -1.27 -3.54 0.30
CA VAL A 61 -2.64 -3.97 0.64
C VAL A 61 -3.09 -3.30 1.94
N GLU A 62 -4.36 -3.47 2.28
CA GLU A 62 -4.91 -2.90 3.52
C GLU A 62 -4.14 -3.33 4.78
N ALA A 63 -3.66 -4.58 4.83
CA ALA A 63 -2.83 -5.06 5.93
C ALA A 63 -1.52 -4.28 6.07
N ASP A 64 -0.90 -3.86 4.96
CA ASP A 64 0.34 -3.07 4.99
C ASP A 64 0.10 -1.66 5.51
N ILE A 65 -1.04 -1.07 5.14
CA ILE A 65 -1.46 0.25 5.64
C ILE A 65 -1.65 0.18 7.16
N LYS A 66 -2.33 -0.85 7.66
CA LYS A 66 -2.54 -1.08 9.10
C LYS A 66 -1.23 -1.35 9.86
N GLU A 67 -0.29 -2.06 9.24
CA GLU A 67 0.99 -2.41 9.85
C GLU A 67 1.93 -1.20 9.96
N PHE A 68 2.02 -0.37 8.92
CA PHE A 68 3.09 0.64 8.81
C PHE A 68 2.64 2.09 9.05
N THR A 69 1.33 2.32 9.18
CA THR A 69 0.74 3.66 9.27
C THR A 69 -0.36 3.72 10.32
N GLN A 70 -0.80 4.94 10.66
CA GLN A 70 -2.00 5.15 11.48
C GLN A 70 -3.24 5.46 10.63
N LEU A 71 -3.13 5.27 9.31
CA LEU A 71 -4.18 5.57 8.35
C LEU A 71 -5.30 4.55 8.45
N LYS A 72 -6.53 5.03 8.63
CA LYS A 72 -7.73 4.19 8.62
C LYS A 72 -8.23 4.01 7.18
N VAL A 73 -8.49 2.77 6.79
CA VAL A 73 -9.11 2.42 5.50
C VAL A 73 -10.63 2.56 5.64
N ASP A 74 -11.10 3.81 5.59
CA ASP A 74 -12.50 4.18 5.74
C ASP A 74 -13.08 4.86 4.47
N LYS A 75 -14.31 5.37 4.55
CA LYS A 75 -14.98 6.07 3.43
C LYS A 75 -14.18 7.29 2.94
N ARG A 76 -13.47 7.98 3.84
CA ARG A 76 -12.65 9.14 3.49
C ARG A 76 -11.41 8.69 2.74
N PHE A 77 -10.76 7.62 3.18
CA PHE A 77 -9.65 7.00 2.46
C PHE A 77 -10.05 6.62 1.03
N HIS A 78 -11.17 5.92 0.84
CA HIS A 78 -11.65 5.57 -0.50
C HIS A 78 -11.99 6.79 -1.37
N SER A 79 -12.49 7.87 -0.76
CA SER A 79 -12.73 9.13 -1.47
C SER A 79 -11.42 9.75 -1.98
N ILE A 80 -10.35 9.69 -1.18
CA ILE A 80 -9.01 10.17 -1.57
C ILE A 80 -8.39 9.24 -2.62
N LEU A 81 -8.51 7.92 -2.48
CA LEU A 81 -8.05 6.96 -3.49
C LEU A 81 -8.69 7.24 -4.86
N ASN A 82 -9.97 7.59 -4.91
CA ASN A 82 -10.62 7.98 -6.17
C ASN A 82 -9.98 9.22 -6.81
N ILE A 83 -9.50 10.18 -6.01
CA ILE A 83 -8.72 11.32 -6.52
C ILE A 83 -7.39 10.82 -7.07
N LEU A 84 -6.64 10.05 -6.28
CA LEU A 84 -5.31 9.57 -6.67
C LEU A 84 -5.36 8.70 -7.93
N ARG A 85 -6.40 7.89 -8.08
CA ARG A 85 -6.66 7.09 -9.28
C ARG A 85 -6.91 7.95 -10.51
N HIS A 86 -7.69 9.01 -10.38
CA HIS A 86 -7.90 9.95 -11.48
C HIS A 86 -6.61 10.70 -11.85
N CYS A 87 -5.79 11.03 -10.86
CA CYS A 87 -4.47 11.63 -11.07
C CYS A 87 -3.40 10.62 -11.51
N GLN A 88 -3.78 9.37 -11.82
CA GLN A 88 -2.86 8.31 -12.26
C GLN A 88 -1.69 8.08 -11.29
N ARG A 89 -1.93 8.21 -9.98
CA ARG A 89 -0.93 7.95 -8.93
C ARG A 89 -1.08 6.57 -8.29
N VAL A 90 -2.29 6.01 -8.34
CA VAL A 90 -2.61 4.70 -7.77
C VAL A 90 -3.60 3.98 -8.68
N ARG A 91 -3.41 2.68 -8.88
CA ARG A 91 -4.40 1.79 -9.52
C ARG A 91 -4.73 0.62 -8.60
N GLU A 92 -5.93 0.06 -8.73
CA GLU A 92 -6.34 -1.12 -7.98
C GLU A 92 -6.22 -2.37 -8.85
N VAL A 93 -5.52 -3.38 -8.34
CA VAL A 93 -5.54 -4.75 -8.88
C VAL A 93 -6.31 -5.63 -7.90
N ARG A 94 -7.38 -6.25 -8.39
CA ARG A 94 -8.30 -7.05 -7.56
C ARG A 94 -8.18 -8.52 -7.96
N GLY A 95 -7.97 -9.39 -6.98
CA GLY A 95 -7.85 -10.83 -7.21
C GLY A 95 -7.68 -11.59 -5.90
N ALA A 96 -8.16 -12.84 -5.84
CA ALA A 96 -8.11 -13.68 -4.65
C ALA A 96 -8.71 -13.02 -3.38
N ARG A 97 -9.82 -12.27 -3.55
CA ARG A 97 -10.47 -11.48 -2.48
C ARG A 97 -9.56 -10.42 -1.83
N LEU A 98 -8.45 -10.07 -2.48
CA LEU A 98 -7.50 -9.07 -2.03
C LEU A 98 -7.44 -7.91 -3.03
N VAL A 99 -7.41 -6.68 -2.49
CA VAL A 99 -7.21 -5.45 -3.28
C VAL A 99 -5.78 -4.98 -3.07
N ARG A 100 -5.07 -4.83 -4.19
CA ARG A 100 -3.69 -4.32 -4.23
C ARG A 100 -3.71 -2.91 -4.78
N TYR A 101 -3.23 -1.97 -3.99
CA TYR A 101 -3.05 -0.58 -4.38
C TYR A 101 -1.66 -0.45 -4.99
N VAL A 102 -1.59 -0.50 -6.32
CA VAL A 102 -0.35 -0.36 -7.08
C VAL A 102 -0.05 1.12 -7.26
N ILE A 103 1.19 1.52 -6.97
CA ILE A 103 1.70 2.87 -7.15
C ILE A 103 2.13 3.05 -8.62
N CYS A 104 1.75 4.17 -9.23
CA CYS A 104 2.06 4.51 -10.63
C CYS A 104 3.06 5.67 -10.73
#